data_AF-A0A139W8J1-F1
#
_entry.id   AF-A0A139W8J1-F1
#
_cell.length_a   1.000
_cell.length_b   1.000
_cell.length_c   1.000
_cell.angle_alpha   90.00
_cell.angle_beta   90.00
_cell.angle_gamma   90.00
#
_symmetry.space_group_name_H-M   'P 1'
#
loop_
_entity.id
_entity.type
_entity.pdbx_description
1 polymer ?
#
loop_
_entity_poly.entity_id
_entity_poly.type
_entity_poly.pdbx_seq_one_letter_code
_entity_poly.pdbx_strand_id
1 'polypeptide(L)'
;MCAVYKLPEEVKTIEGYETLWCSSDKDGYAGVGIMVKDKPLNVIYGIDSKEHDTEGRCITVEYETFVVNVYVPNAGRNLVTLPKRLDWNEQFEKFIKNLDSQKPVIICGDMNVAHKEIDLANVVHQ
;
A
#
# COMPACT_ATOMS: atom_id res chain seq x y z
N MET A 1 11.27 0.81 -3.70
CA MET A 1 11.92 -0.21 -2.87
C MET A 1 12.82 -1.00 -3.80
N CYS A 2 14.02 -1.36 -3.38
CA CYS A 2 14.83 -2.28 -4.16
C CYS A 2 14.16 -3.66 -4.14
N ALA A 3 14.37 -4.48 -5.17
CA ALA A 3 13.91 -5.88 -5.15
C ALA A 3 14.29 -6.55 -3.82
N VAL A 4 13.41 -7.41 -3.26
CA VAL A 4 13.55 -7.95 -1.88
C VAL A 4 14.96 -8.49 -1.60
N TYR A 5 15.59 -9.15 -2.56
CA TYR A 5 16.96 -9.68 -2.41
C TYR A 5 18.03 -8.61 -2.12
N LYS A 6 17.81 -7.37 -2.53
CA LYS A 6 18.68 -6.20 -2.30
C LYS A 6 18.42 -5.50 -0.96
N LEU A 7 17.41 -5.90 -0.19
CA LEU A 7 17.18 -5.33 1.14
C LEU A 7 18.31 -5.77 2.10
N PRO A 8 18.73 -4.92 3.05
CA PRO A 8 19.64 -5.34 4.12
C PRO A 8 19.03 -6.48 4.94
N GLU A 9 19.86 -7.40 5.43
CA GLU A 9 19.39 -8.58 6.19
C GLU A 9 18.67 -8.20 7.49
N GLU A 10 19.06 -7.08 8.09
CA GLU A 10 18.47 -6.53 9.31
C GLU A 10 16.98 -6.14 9.11
N VAL A 11 16.58 -5.87 7.86
CA VAL A 11 15.21 -5.52 7.50
C VAL A 11 14.43 -6.77 7.06
N LYS A 12 15.11 -7.76 6.48
CA LYS A 12 14.50 -9.05 6.09
C LYS A 12 14.24 -9.97 7.27
N THR A 13 15.07 -9.88 8.31
CA THR A 13 15.01 -10.77 9.46
C THR A 13 14.93 -9.95 10.73
N ILE A 14 13.73 -9.90 11.32
CA ILE A 14 13.48 -9.24 12.59
C ILE A 14 13.07 -10.32 13.58
N GLU A 15 13.80 -10.43 14.68
CA GLU A 15 13.58 -11.48 15.67
C GLU A 15 12.13 -11.45 16.19
N GLY A 16 11.45 -12.60 16.10
CA GLY A 16 10.05 -12.74 16.52
C GLY A 16 9.02 -12.20 15.52
N TYR A 17 9.42 -11.77 14.33
CA TYR A 17 8.52 -11.32 13.27
C TYR A 17 8.83 -12.00 11.94
N GLU A 18 7.79 -12.45 11.24
CA GLU A 18 7.85 -12.77 9.82
C GLU A 18 7.70 -11.47 9.01
N THR A 19 8.55 -11.26 8.01
CA THR A 19 8.48 -10.07 7.15
C THR A 19 7.88 -10.42 5.79
N LEU A 20 6.86 -9.69 5.37
CA LEU A 20 6.17 -9.83 4.10
C LEU A 20 6.43 -8.59 3.26
N TRP A 21 6.84 -8.77 1.99
CA TRP A 21 7.24 -7.67 1.11
C TRP A 21 6.49 -7.73 -0.22
N CYS A 22 5.87 -6.62 -0.61
CA CYS A 22 5.30 -6.42 -1.93
C CYS A 22 6.18 -5.41 -2.67
N SER A 23 6.93 -5.87 -3.68
CA SER A 23 7.87 -5.04 -4.45
C SER A 23 7.32 -4.72 -5.83
N SER A 24 7.73 -3.58 -6.39
CA SER A 24 7.45 -3.27 -7.80
C SER A 24 8.36 -4.05 -8.74
N ASP A 25 7.88 -4.33 -9.94
CA ASP A 25 8.70 -4.84 -11.06
C ASP A 25 9.78 -3.83 -11.49
N LYS A 26 9.56 -2.54 -11.23
CA LYS A 26 10.54 -1.49 -11.49
C LYS A 26 11.46 -1.33 -10.29
N ASP A 27 12.75 -1.65 -10.49
CA ASP A 27 13.79 -1.48 -9.49
C ASP A 27 13.81 -0.04 -8.92
N GLY A 28 13.84 0.06 -7.58
CA GLY A 28 13.87 1.34 -6.87
C GLY A 28 12.52 2.06 -6.80
N TYR A 29 11.44 1.50 -7.35
CA TYR A 29 10.11 2.11 -7.37
C TYR A 29 9.20 1.52 -6.29
N ALA A 30 8.38 2.37 -5.64
CA ALA A 30 7.32 2.01 -4.69
C ALA A 30 7.70 0.92 -3.67
N GLY A 31 6.87 -0.08 -3.41
CA GLY A 31 7.14 -1.17 -2.48
C GLY A 31 6.67 -0.92 -1.04
N VAL A 32 5.99 -1.92 -0.48
CA VAL A 32 5.49 -1.92 0.91
C VAL A 32 5.85 -3.23 1.61
N GLY A 33 5.87 -3.21 2.94
CA GLY A 33 6.07 -4.42 3.73
C GLY A 33 5.24 -4.42 5.01
N ILE A 34 5.01 -5.61 5.55
CA ILE A 34 4.38 -5.82 6.86
C ILE A 34 5.25 -6.78 7.65
N MET A 35 5.48 -6.46 8.92
CA MET A 35 6.09 -7.36 9.90
C MET A 35 4.97 -7.95 10.75
N VAL A 36 4.82 -9.27 10.74
CA VAL A 36 3.78 -9.97 11.49
C VAL A 36 4.42 -10.85 12.56
N LYS A 37 3.92 -10.77 13.79
CA LYS A 37 4.36 -11.65 14.89
C LYS A 37 3.62 -12.98 14.85
N ASP A 38 2.30 -12.90 14.72
CA ASP A 38 1.43 -14.06 14.58
C ASP A 38 1.13 -14.32 13.10
N LYS A 39 1.14 -15.59 12.71
CA LYS A 39 0.92 -15.99 11.32
C LYS A 39 -0.50 -15.59 10.86
N PRO A 40 -0.66 -14.84 9.75
CA PRO A 40 -1.97 -14.49 9.22
C PRO A 40 -2.68 -15.72 8.62
N LEU A 41 -4.00 -15.65 8.55
CA LEU A 41 -4.83 -16.65 7.87
C LEU A 41 -4.58 -16.66 6.36
N ASN A 42 -4.32 -15.47 5.79
CA ASN A 42 -4.06 -15.27 4.38
C ASN A 42 -3.24 -14.00 4.16
N VAL A 43 -2.53 -13.94 3.03
CA VAL A 43 -1.80 -12.76 2.56
C VAL A 43 -2.17 -12.49 1.12
N ILE A 44 -2.61 -11.26 0.83
CA ILE A 44 -3.00 -10.82 -0.51
C ILE A 44 -2.01 -9.73 -0.94
N TYR A 45 -1.44 -9.90 -2.13
CA TYR A 45 -0.53 -8.93 -2.75
C TYR A 45 -1.29 -8.20 -3.85
N GLY A 46 -1.25 -6.86 -3.83
CA GLY A 46 -1.97 -6.03 -4.78
C GLY A 46 -3.41 -5.71 -4.36
N ILE A 47 -4.21 -5.29 -5.34
CA ILE A 47 -5.60 -4.82 -5.21
C ILE A 47 -6.52 -5.48 -6.25
N ASP A 48 -6.12 -6.62 -6.82
CA ASP A 48 -6.83 -7.34 -7.89
C ASP A 48 -6.97 -6.49 -9.17
N SER A 49 -5.91 -5.75 -9.52
CA SER A 49 -5.84 -4.98 -10.76
C SER A 49 -4.50 -5.23 -11.43
N LYS A 50 -4.53 -5.89 -12.58
CA LYS A 50 -3.33 -6.23 -13.38
C LYS A 50 -2.45 -5.01 -13.70
N GLU A 51 -3.07 -3.84 -13.89
CA GLU A 51 -2.34 -2.59 -14.16
C GLU A 51 -1.54 -2.12 -12.93
N HIS A 52 -2.12 -2.26 -11.75
CA HIS A 52 -1.64 -1.67 -10.50
C HIS A 52 -0.79 -2.63 -9.66
N ASP A 53 -1.00 -3.94 -9.79
CA ASP A 53 -0.36 -4.96 -8.94
C ASP A 53 1.14 -5.09 -9.20
N THR A 54 1.62 -4.67 -10.37
CA THR A 54 3.06 -4.61 -10.73
C THR A 54 3.82 -3.48 -10.02
N GLU A 55 3.11 -2.57 -9.34
CA GLU A 55 3.71 -1.41 -8.68
C GLU A 55 4.10 -1.67 -7.22
N GLY A 56 3.72 -2.82 -6.65
CA GLY A 56 4.10 -3.17 -5.28
C GLY A 56 3.56 -2.20 -4.22
N ARG A 57 2.32 -1.72 -4.40
CA ARG A 57 1.75 -0.63 -3.60
C ARG A 57 0.81 -1.05 -2.49
N CYS A 58 0.43 -2.32 -2.43
CA CYS A 58 -0.56 -2.80 -1.46
C CYS A 58 -0.23 -4.23 -1.04
N ILE A 59 -0.29 -4.48 0.26
CA ILE A 59 -0.28 -5.81 0.83
C ILE A 59 -1.34 -5.88 1.93
N THR A 60 -2.11 -6.96 1.95
CA THR A 60 -3.16 -7.19 2.94
C THR A 60 -2.85 -8.49 3.70
N VAL A 61 -2.93 -8.43 5.02
CA VAL A 61 -2.90 -9.63 5.88
C VAL A 61 -4.27 -9.84 6.51
N GLU A 62 -4.70 -11.10 6.55
CA GLU A 62 -6.01 -11.48 7.06
C GLU A 62 -5.91 -12.15 8.43
N TYR A 63 -6.70 -11.66 9.38
CA TYR A 63 -6.97 -12.29 10.68
C TYR A 63 -8.51 -12.35 10.89
N GLU A 64 -9.00 -12.05 12.09
CA GLU A 64 -10.40 -11.71 12.33
C GLU A 64 -10.80 -10.36 11.69
N THR A 65 -9.81 -9.58 11.29
CA THR A 65 -9.90 -8.30 10.59
C THR A 65 -8.86 -8.30 9.47
N PHE A 66 -9.12 -7.58 8.38
CA PHE A 66 -8.12 -7.32 7.35
C PHE A 66 -7.26 -6.13 7.74
N VAL A 67 -5.95 -6.27 7.65
CA VAL A 67 -5.01 -5.13 7.78
C VAL A 67 -4.36 -4.90 6.43
N VAL A 68 -4.64 -3.76 5.83
CA VAL A 68 -4.14 -3.32 4.52
C VAL A 68 -3.03 -2.31 4.76
N ASN A 69 -1.82 -2.56 4.24
CA ASN A 69 -0.77 -1.55 4.17
C ASN A 69 -0.62 -1.06 2.73
N VAL A 70 -0.84 0.23 2.50
CA VAL A 70 -0.91 0.82 1.16
C VAL A 70 0.02 2.03 0.99
N TYR A 71 0.60 2.17 -0.20
CA TYR A 71 1.29 3.37 -0.66
C TYR A 71 0.65 3.90 -1.93
N VAL A 72 -0.30 4.83 -1.77
CA VAL A 72 -1.15 5.32 -2.85
C VAL A 72 -0.35 6.23 -3.80
N PRO A 73 -0.52 6.15 -5.15
CA PRO A 73 0.20 7.02 -6.09
C PRO A 73 0.05 8.51 -5.76
N ASN A 74 1.10 9.31 -5.94
CA ASN A 74 0.97 10.77 -5.86
C ASN A 74 0.36 11.32 -7.16
N ALA A 75 -0.39 12.43 -7.11
CA ALA A 75 -0.92 13.10 -8.30
C ALA A 75 0.17 13.80 -9.14
N GLY A 76 1.39 13.88 -8.62
CA GLY A 76 2.53 14.50 -9.26
C GLY A 76 2.49 16.02 -9.16
N ARG A 77 3.63 16.66 -9.40
CA ARG A 77 3.69 18.12 -9.53
C ARG A 77 2.83 18.54 -10.72
N ASN A 78 2.00 19.57 -10.55
CA ASN A 78 1.05 20.04 -11.56
C ASN A 78 0.07 18.95 -12.04
N LEU A 79 -0.24 17.96 -11.20
CA LEU A 79 -1.27 16.95 -11.45
C LEU A 79 -1.00 16.04 -12.66
N VAL A 80 0.27 15.89 -13.08
CA VAL A 80 0.66 15.10 -14.26
C VAL A 80 0.29 13.62 -14.18
N THR A 81 0.13 13.07 -12.97
CA THR A 81 -0.29 11.67 -12.75
C THR A 81 -1.68 11.57 -12.14
N LEU A 82 -2.48 12.65 -12.17
CA LEU A 82 -3.84 12.64 -11.65
C LEU A 82 -4.74 11.58 -12.31
N PRO A 83 -4.74 11.36 -13.64
CA PRO A 83 -5.57 10.31 -14.25
C PRO A 83 -5.27 8.91 -13.68
N LYS A 84 -3.97 8.58 -13.55
CA LYS A 84 -3.51 7.34 -12.92
C LYS A 84 -3.94 7.24 -11.46
N ARG A 85 -3.86 8.34 -10.70
CA ARG A 85 -4.31 8.39 -9.30
C ARG A 85 -5.82 8.16 -9.18
N LEU A 86 -6.63 8.74 -10.07
CA LEU A 86 -8.08 8.56 -10.04
C LEU A 86 -8.48 7.13 -10.36
N ASP A 87 -7.87 6.52 -11.38
CA ASP A 87 -8.10 5.10 -11.68
C ASP A 87 -7.68 4.20 -10.51
N TRP A 88 -6.49 4.43 -9.93
CA TRP A 88 -6.06 3.73 -8.72
C TRP A 88 -7.10 3.83 -7.59
N ASN A 89 -7.63 5.02 -7.32
CA ASN A 89 -8.63 5.22 -6.27
C ASN A 89 -9.88 4.39 -6.51
N GLU A 90 -10.37 4.31 -7.74
CA GLU A 90 -11.55 3.51 -8.10
C GLU A 90 -11.30 2.02 -7.86
N GLN A 91 -10.15 1.50 -8.30
CA GLN A 91 -9.81 0.08 -8.09
C GLN A 91 -9.61 -0.23 -6.61
N PHE A 92 -8.91 0.64 -5.88
CA PHE A 92 -8.67 0.48 -4.45
C PHE A 92 -9.96 0.53 -3.64
N GLU A 93 -10.88 1.44 -3.96
CA GLU A 93 -12.18 1.52 -3.29
C GLU A 93 -13.00 0.24 -3.48
N LYS A 94 -13.04 -0.30 -4.71
CA LYS A 94 -13.70 -1.58 -5.01
C LYS A 94 -13.09 -2.73 -4.20
N PHE A 95 -11.76 -2.80 -4.16
CA PHE A 95 -11.02 -3.80 -3.39
C PHE A 95 -11.36 -3.73 -1.90
N ILE A 96 -11.30 -2.53 -1.30
CA ILE A 96 -11.62 -2.34 0.12
C ILE A 96 -13.07 -2.70 0.43
N LYS A 97 -14.03 -2.27 -0.40
CA LYS A 97 -15.45 -2.63 -0.23
C LYS A 97 -15.68 -4.14 -0.29
N ASN A 98 -14.94 -4.85 -1.14
CA ASN A 98 -15.02 -6.30 -1.21
C ASN A 98 -14.49 -6.97 0.07
N LEU A 99 -13.38 -6.48 0.64
CA LEU A 99 -12.87 -6.95 1.92
C LEU A 99 -13.83 -6.65 3.08
N ASP A 100 -14.34 -5.41 3.14
CA ASP A 100 -15.23 -4.92 4.20
C ASP A 100 -16.58 -5.64 4.22
N SER A 101 -17.02 -6.16 3.06
CA SER A 101 -18.20 -7.01 2.99
C SER A 101 -18.05 -8.37 3.68
N GLN A 102 -16.81 -8.79 3.98
CA GLN A 102 -16.48 -10.08 4.59
C GLN A 102 -16.07 -9.93 6.05
N LYS A 103 -15.18 -8.98 6.36
CA LYS A 103 -14.64 -8.70 7.70
C LYS A 103 -14.27 -7.22 7.81
N PRO A 104 -14.23 -6.64 9.04
CA PRO A 104 -13.72 -5.29 9.22
C PRO A 104 -12.35 -5.08 8.58
N VAL A 105 -12.11 -3.87 8.07
CA VAL A 105 -10.86 -3.51 7.41
C VAL A 105 -10.18 -2.36 8.14
N ILE A 106 -8.90 -2.52 8.42
CA ILE A 106 -7.99 -1.46 8.88
C ILE A 106 -7.07 -1.10 7.73
N ILE A 107 -7.09 0.17 7.32
CA ILE A 107 -6.20 0.69 6.29
C ILE A 107 -5.08 1.48 6.96
N CYS A 108 -3.86 1.07 6.67
CA CYS A 108 -2.61 1.66 7.11
C CYS A 108 -1.79 2.13 5.91
N GLY A 109 -0.85 3.03 6.16
CA GLY A 109 0.13 3.47 5.15
C GLY A 109 -0.09 4.91 4.70
N ASP A 110 0.40 5.23 3.50
CA ASP A 110 0.46 6.59 2.98
C ASP A 110 -0.57 6.79 1.86
N MET A 111 -1.61 7.57 2.19
CA MET A 111 -2.71 7.91 1.28
C MET A 111 -2.34 8.99 0.25
N ASN A 112 -1.18 9.65 0.38
CA ASN A 112 -0.73 10.74 -0.50
C ASN A 112 -1.76 11.87 -0.66
N VAL A 113 -2.54 12.15 0.39
CA VAL A 113 -3.57 13.18 0.39
C VAL A 113 -3.78 13.72 1.80
N ALA A 114 -3.95 15.03 1.90
CA ALA A 114 -4.45 15.70 3.10
C ALA A 114 -5.97 15.85 2.96
N HIS A 115 -6.73 15.52 4.02
CA HIS A 115 -8.19 15.56 3.95
C HIS A 115 -8.72 16.98 4.07
N LYS A 116 -8.10 17.79 4.93
CA LYS A 116 -8.49 19.16 5.24
C LYS A 116 -7.30 20.10 5.18
N GLU A 117 -7.56 21.40 5.03
CA GLU A 117 -6.52 22.43 5.01
C GLU A 117 -5.67 22.43 6.27
N ILE A 118 -6.27 22.15 7.44
CA ILE A 118 -5.55 22.07 8.72
C ILE A 118 -4.50 20.94 8.75
N ASP A 119 -4.61 19.95 7.85
CA ASP A 119 -3.63 18.87 7.72
C ASP A 119 -2.39 19.30 6.90
N LEU A 120 -2.34 20.54 6.40
CA LEU A 120 -1.25 21.09 5.59
C LEU A 120 -0.53 22.25 6.28
N ALA A 121 0.81 22.16 6.36
CA ALA A 121 1.63 23.24 6.90
C ALA A 121 1.79 24.43 5.94
N ASN A 122 1.73 24.18 4.62
CA ASN A 122 1.86 25.20 3.56
C ASN A 122 0.75 24.99 2.54
N VAL A 123 -0.39 25.65 2.73
CA VAL A 123 -1.47 25.64 1.74
C VAL A 123 -0.99 26.41 0.51
N VAL A 124 -0.57 25.68 -0.52
CA VAL A 124 -0.37 26.27 -1.84
C VAL A 124 -1.75 26.26 -2.49
N HIS A 125 -2.38 27.43 -2.62
CA HIS A 125 -3.52 27.56 -3.52
C HIS A 125 -3.02 27.24 -4.93
N GLN A 126 -3.38 26.04 -5.43
CA GLN A 126 -3.14 25.64 -6.82
C GLN A 126 -4.16 26.27 -7.75
#